data_AF-A0A8J2YML2-F1
#
_entry.id   AF-A0A8J2YML2-F1
#
_cell.length_a   1.000
_cell.length_b   1.000
_cell.length_c   1.000
_cell.angle_alpha   90.00
_cell.angle_beta   90.00
_cell.angle_gamma   90.00
#
_symmetry.space_group_name_H-M   'P 1'
#
loop_
_entity.id
_entity.type
_entity.pdbx_description
1 polymer ?
#
loop_
_entity_poly.entity_id
_entity_poly.type
_entity_poly.pdbx_seq_one_letter_code
_entity_poly.pdbx_strand_id
1 'polypeptide(L)'
;MRKVNLFCRADLPELVCAVPEDQPLPAFITTPAWGFVGRIAESKVHALSAHRPTTEPSTKLNGFYLFQLINLSDLRRHIELAGHRYARHG
;
A
#
# COMPACT_ATOMS: atom_id res chain seq x y z
N MET A 1 14.27 1.23 -8.72
CA MET A 1 12.80 1.42 -8.65
C MET A 1 12.43 1.79 -7.23
N ARG A 2 11.67 2.87 -7.03
CA ARG A 2 11.27 3.32 -5.69
C ARG A 2 10.27 2.33 -5.08
N LYS A 3 10.44 2.04 -3.80
CA LYS A 3 9.56 1.16 -3.03
C LYS A 3 8.60 1.99 -2.20
N VAL A 4 7.42 1.44 -1.96
CA VAL A 4 6.44 1.99 -1.03
C VAL A 4 6.11 0.94 0.03
N ASN A 5 6.02 1.39 1.27
CA ASN A 5 5.53 0.65 2.42
C ASN A 5 4.01 0.72 2.45
N LEU A 6 3.35 -0.43 2.61
CA LEU A 6 1.91 -0.54 2.73
C LEU A 6 1.54 -0.74 4.19
N PHE A 7 0.60 0.06 4.66
CA PHE A 7 0.02 -0.02 5.99
C PHE A 7 -1.50 -0.21 5.87
N CYS A 8 -2.08 -1.11 6.64
CA CYS A 8 -3.54 -1.31 6.69
C CYS A 8 -4.07 -0.94 8.06
N ARG A 9 -5.28 -0.39 8.11
CA ARG A 9 -5.92 -0.11 9.40
C ARG A 9 -6.44 -1.41 10.04
N ALA A 10 -6.21 -1.61 11.32
CA ALA A 10 -6.65 -2.78 12.07
C ALA A 10 -8.18 -2.89 12.11
N ASP A 11 -8.88 -1.77 12.37
CA ASP A 11 -10.34 -1.71 12.43
C ASP A 11 -11.02 -1.68 11.07
N LEU A 12 -10.28 -1.36 10.00
CA LEU A 12 -10.81 -1.28 8.64
C LEU A 12 -9.73 -1.77 7.67
N PRO A 13 -9.61 -3.10 7.48
CA PRO A 13 -8.53 -3.69 6.69
C PRO A 13 -8.58 -3.27 5.22
N GLU A 14 -9.75 -2.83 4.73
CA GLU A 14 -9.94 -2.26 3.40
C GLU A 14 -9.21 -0.92 3.22
N LEU A 15 -8.93 -0.20 4.30
CA LEU A 15 -8.23 1.06 4.24
C LEU A 15 -6.71 0.85 4.27
N VAL A 16 -6.07 1.18 3.16
CA VAL A 16 -4.64 0.98 2.94
C VAL A 16 -3.96 2.31 2.66
N CYS A 17 -2.81 2.52 3.30
CA CYS A 17 -1.94 3.65 3.04
C CYS A 17 -0.60 3.17 2.47
N ALA A 18 -0.20 3.71 1.32
CA ALA A 18 1.11 3.49 0.75
C ALA A 18 2.00 4.71 0.95
N VAL A 19 3.12 4.52 1.65
CA VAL A 19 4.11 5.58 1.91
C VAL A 19 5.43 5.21 1.22
N PRO A 20 6.00 6.07 0.37
CA PRO A 20 7.34 5.85 -0.18
C PRO A 20 8.37 5.61 0.94
N GLU A 21 9.25 4.63 0.75
CA GLU A 21 10.28 4.28 1.75
C GLU A 21 11.23 5.45 2.05
N ASP A 22 11.39 6.34 1.07
CA ASP A 22 12.23 7.56 1.12
C ASP A 22 11.52 8.77 1.78
N GLN A 23 10.33 8.59 2.35
CA GLN A 23 9.58 9.68 2.97
C GLN A 23 9.24 9.40 4.43
N PRO A 24 9.16 10.45 5.27
CA PRO A 24 8.74 10.29 6.65
C PRO A 24 7.33 9.68 6.71
N LEU A 25 7.15 8.73 7.61
CA LEU A 25 5.83 8.16 7.85
C LEU A 25 4.91 9.24 8.43
N PRO A 26 3.68 9.39 7.90
CA PRO A 26 2.69 10.26 8.51
C PRO A 26 2.39 9.84 9.94
N ALA A 27 2.25 10.82 10.84
CA ALA A 27 2.01 10.58 12.27
C ALA A 27 0.73 9.77 12.56
N PHE A 28 -0.26 9.80 11.67
CA PHE A 28 -1.46 8.96 11.84
C PHE A 28 -1.17 7.47 11.62
N ILE A 29 -0.16 7.11 10.81
CA ILE A 29 0.25 5.70 10.57
C ILE A 29 1.09 5.18 11.72
N THR A 30 1.76 6.04 12.48
CA THR A 30 2.51 5.63 13.67
C THR A 30 1.59 5.28 14.85
N THR A 31 0.27 5.41 14.71
CA THR A 31 -0.70 4.98 15.71
C THR A 31 -0.90 3.46 15.65
N PRO A 32 -1.24 2.79 16.77
CA PRO A 32 -1.42 1.34 16.82
C PRO A 32 -2.57 0.82 15.94
N ALA A 33 -3.41 1.72 15.43
CA ALA A 33 -4.47 1.39 14.50
C ALA A 33 -3.97 1.00 13.11
N TRP A 34 -2.68 1.19 12.77
CA TRP A 34 -2.12 0.85 11.46
C TRP A 34 -1.03 -0.23 11.57
N GLY A 35 -1.24 -1.33 10.87
CA GLY A 35 -0.29 -2.43 10.76
C GLY A 35 0.47 -2.38 9.43
N PHE A 36 1.79 -2.56 9.48
CA PHE A 36 2.59 -2.77 8.27
C PHE A 36 2.24 -4.12 7.65
N VAL A 37 1.85 -4.13 6.37
CA VAL A 37 1.43 -5.35 5.66
C VAL A 37 2.41 -5.79 4.58
N GLY A 38 3.29 -4.90 4.11
CA GLY A 38 4.29 -5.27 3.12
C GLY A 38 4.84 -4.09 2.33
N ARG A 39 5.59 -4.40 1.28
CA ARG A 39 6.20 -3.41 0.37
C ARG A 39 5.92 -3.79 -1.08
N ILE A 40 5.64 -2.78 -1.89
CA ILE A 40 5.50 -2.94 -3.34
C ILE A 40 6.33 -1.89 -4.08
N ALA A 41 6.56 -2.11 -5.37
CA ALA A 41 7.14 -1.07 -6.23
C ALA A 41 6.11 0.05 -6.43
N GLU A 42 6.56 1.30 -6.47
CA GLU A 42 5.68 2.47 -6.69
C GLU A 42 4.83 2.33 -7.97
N SER A 43 5.39 1.74 -9.02
CA SER A 43 4.67 1.46 -10.27
C SER A 43 3.49 0.49 -10.12
N LYS A 44 3.48 -0.35 -9.07
CA LYS A 44 2.36 -1.26 -8.75
C LYS A 44 1.28 -0.60 -7.90
N VAL A 45 1.54 0.58 -7.31
CA VAL A 45 0.54 1.31 -6.51
C VAL A 45 -0.66 1.66 -7.36
N HIS A 46 -0.43 2.07 -8.62
CA HIS A 46 -1.51 2.46 -9.52
C HIS A 46 -2.44 1.28 -9.84
N ALA A 47 -1.88 0.07 -10.06
CA ALA A 47 -2.67 -1.14 -10.26
C ALA A 47 -3.51 -1.47 -9.01
N LEU A 48 -2.93 -1.32 -7.83
CA LEU A 48 -3.62 -1.55 -6.56
C LEU A 48 -4.77 -0.54 -6.33
N SER A 49 -4.58 0.73 -6.74
CA SER A 49 -5.61 1.77 -6.68
C SER A 49 -6.69 1.68 -7.77
N ALA A 50 -6.43 0.98 -8.87
CA ALA A 50 -7.34 0.86 -10.01
C ALA A 50 -8.53 -0.08 -9.73
N HIS A 51 -8.44 -0.93 -8.71
CA HIS A 51 -9.53 -1.79 -8.26
C HIS A 51 -10.51 -1.03 -7.35
N ARG A 52 -11.03 0.14 -7.79
CA ARG A 52 -11.99 0.96 -7.04
C ARG A 52 -13.20 1.27 -7.94
N PRO A 53 -14.47 1.00 -7.56
CA PRO A 53 -15.65 1.31 -8.35
C PRO A 53 -16.06 2.79 -8.23
N THR A 54 -15.44 3.55 -7.33
CA THR A 54 -15.74 4.96 -7.12
C THR A 54 -14.64 5.84 -7.70
N THR A 55 -15.08 6.74 -8.58
CA THR A 55 -14.41 7.78 -9.37
C THR A 55 -13.62 8.81 -8.53
N GLU A 56 -13.17 8.45 -7.34
CA GLU A 56 -12.31 9.30 -6.52
C GLU A 56 -10.87 8.83 -6.68
N PRO A 57 -10.00 9.62 -7.32
CA PRO A 57 -8.61 9.26 -7.50
C PRO A 57 -7.97 9.01 -6.14
N SER A 58 -7.09 8.01 -6.06
CA SER A 58 -6.11 7.87 -4.98
C SER A 58 -5.42 9.23 -4.82
N THR A 59 -5.85 10.01 -3.84
CA THR A 59 -5.39 11.38 -3.70
C THR A 59 -4.01 11.30 -3.07
N LYS A 60 -2.99 11.73 -3.82
CA LYS A 60 -1.64 11.89 -3.29
C LYS A 60 -1.70 13.02 -2.27
N LEU A 61 -1.78 12.65 -0.99
CA LEU A 61 -1.78 13.59 0.13
C LEU A 61 -0.34 13.72 0.61
N ASN A 62 0.26 14.91 0.50
CA ASN A 62 1.51 15.28 1.17
C ASN A 62 2.61 14.19 1.18
N GLY A 63 2.78 13.45 0.08
CA GLY A 63 3.84 12.44 -0.04
C GLY A 63 3.45 10.98 0.14
N PHE A 64 2.21 10.67 0.53
CA PHE A 64 1.68 9.30 0.63
C PHE A 64 0.41 9.12 -0.22
N TYR A 65 0.00 7.86 -0.40
CA TYR A 65 -1.21 7.47 -1.10
C TYR A 65 -2.17 6.81 -0.11
N LEU A 66 -3.42 7.25 -0.07
CA LEU A 66 -4.47 6.63 0.72
C LEU A 66 -5.57 6.11 -0.21
N PHE A 67 -5.96 4.85 -0.04
CA PHE A 67 -7.01 4.24 -0.84
C PHE A 67 -7.75 3.16 -0.04
N GLN A 68 -9.03 2.98 -0.38
CA GLN A 68 -9.84 1.89 0.14
C GLN A 68 -9.96 0.81 -0.93
N LEU A 69 -9.61 -0.42 -0.57
CA LEU A 69 -9.75 -1.60 -1.40
C LEU A 69 -11.15 -2.18 -1.25
N ILE A 70 -11.73 -2.64 -2.36
CA ILE A 70 -12.98 -3.41 -2.33
C ILE A 70 -12.70 -4.88 -1.97
N ASN A 71 -11.48 -5.37 -2.25
CA ASN A 71 -11.12 -6.76 -2.06
C ASN A 71 -9.68 -6.89 -1.52
N LEU A 72 -9.57 -7.39 -0.30
CA LEU A 72 -8.30 -7.61 0.40
C LEU A 72 -7.46 -8.74 -0.22
N SER A 73 -8.07 -9.63 -0.99
CA SER A 73 -7.37 -10.70 -1.70
C SER A 73 -6.45 -10.13 -2.79
N ASP A 74 -6.81 -9.00 -3.38
CA ASP A 74 -5.96 -8.29 -4.35
C ASP A 74 -4.70 -7.73 -3.70
N LEU A 75 -4.78 -7.27 -2.45
CA LEU A 75 -3.63 -6.78 -1.70
C LEU A 75 -2.60 -7.89 -1.46
N ARG A 76 -3.04 -9.04 -0.94
CA ARG A 76 -2.16 -10.18 -0.66
C ARG A 76 -1.47 -10.66 -1.94
N ARG A 77 -2.23 -10.83 -3.02
CA ARG A 77 -1.69 -11.18 -4.34
C ARG A 77 -0.63 -10.19 -4.82
N HIS A 78 -0.85 -8.88 -4.67
CA HIS A 78 0.14 -7.89 -5.09
C HIS A 78 1.40 -7.84 -4.21
N ILE A 79 1.26 -8.06 -2.90
CA ILE A 79 2.38 -8.15 -1.97
C ILE A 79 3.20 -9.42 -2.23
N GLU A 80 2.56 -10.57 -2.41
CA GLU A 80 3.23 -11.84 -2.73
C GLU A 80 3.95 -11.74 -4.09
N LEU A 81 3.28 -11.23 -5.12
CA LEU A 81 3.90 -10.96 -6.43
C LEU A 81 5.01 -9.89 -6.38
N ALA A 82 5.09 -9.08 -5.32
CA ALA A 82 6.22 -8.19 -5.09
C ALA A 82 7.37 -8.91 -4.36
N GLY A 83 7.05 -9.81 -3.42
CA GLY A 83 8.00 -10.63 -2.68
C GLY A 83 8.71 -11.69 -3.52
N HIS A 84 8.02 -12.31 -4.49
CA HIS A 84 8.60 -13.38 -5.33
C HIS A 84 9.70 -12.92 -6.30
N ARG A 85 9.90 -11.61 -6.50
CA ARG A 85 11.05 -11.11 -7.29
C ARG A 85 12.37 -11.04 -6.52
N TYR A 86 12.39 -11.43 -5.24
CA TYR A 86 13.59 -11.41 -4.41
C TYR A 86 14.04 -12.78 -3.89
N ALA A 87 13.44 -13.88 -4.36
CA ALA A 87 13.84 -15.25 -3.99
C ALA A 87 14.74 -15.94 -5.05
N ARG A 88 15.51 -15.18 -5.83
CA ARG A 88 16.52 -15.75 -6.75
C ARG A 88 17.74 -14.84 -6.87
N HIS A 89 18.46 -14.70 -5.76
CA HIS A 89 19.90 -14.46 -5.72
C HIS A 89 20.38 -14.73 -4.30
N GLY A 90 20.79 -15.98 -4.07
CA GLY A 90 21.42 -16.51 -2.88
C GLY A 90 22.06 -17.82 -3.26
#